data_AF-A0A449A235-F1
#
_entry.id   AF-A0A449A235-F1
#
_cell.length_a   1.000
_cell.length_b   1.000
_cell.length_c   1.000
_cell.angle_alpha   90.00
_cell.angle_beta   90.00
_cell.angle_gamma   90.00
#
_symmetry.space_group_name_H-M   'P 1'
#
loop_
_entity.id
_entity.type
_entity.pdbx_description
1 polymer ?
#
loop_
_entity_poly.entity_id
_entity_poly.type
_entity_poly.pdbx_seq_one_letter_code
_entity_poly.pdbx_strand_id
1 'polypeptide(L)'
;MSLETKQVQEIKEETQNENNQQEEQKTVWTTKKKILVALMILLIVVLLVLICLEIAYIADFYKYKDTGVDGRLWTVLQRQRGLFGEAA
;
A
#
# COMPACT_ATOMS: atom_id res chain seq x y z
N MET A 1 -13.22 -27.58 54.56
CA MET A 1 -13.14 -26.64 53.43
C MET A 1 -14.21 -27.07 52.45
N SER A 2 -15.26 -26.25 52.24
CA SER A 2 -16.51 -26.67 51.59
C SER A 2 -16.32 -26.90 50.09
N LEU A 3 -16.91 -27.96 49.54
CA LEU A 3 -16.83 -28.29 48.10
C LEU A 3 -17.40 -27.17 47.21
N GLU A 4 -18.32 -26.37 47.74
CA GLU A 4 -18.92 -25.23 47.05
C GLU A 4 -17.91 -24.11 46.75
N THR A 5 -16.90 -23.91 47.61
CA THR A 5 -15.90 -22.84 47.37
C THR A 5 -14.92 -23.19 46.25
N LYS A 6 -14.71 -24.49 45.97
CA LYS A 6 -13.84 -24.94 44.87
C LYS A 6 -14.53 -24.76 43.51
N GLN A 7 -15.78 -25.16 43.41
CA GLN A 7 -16.58 -25.01 42.18
C GLN A 7 -16.68 -23.54 41.75
N VAL A 8 -16.89 -22.63 42.72
CA VAL A 8 -16.96 -21.19 42.46
C VAL A 8 -15.62 -20.62 41.98
N GLN A 9 -14.49 -21.19 42.40
CA GLN A 9 -13.17 -20.77 41.94
C GLN A 9 -12.88 -21.25 40.52
N GLU A 10 -13.19 -22.50 40.17
CA GLU A 10 -13.02 -23.05 38.82
C GLU A 10 -13.85 -22.26 37.79
N ILE A 11 -15.13 -22.00 38.09
CA ILE A 11 -16.01 -21.23 37.18
C ILE A 11 -15.46 -19.82 36.94
N LYS A 12 -14.86 -19.19 37.95
CA LYS A 12 -14.29 -17.85 37.83
C LYS A 12 -13.01 -17.85 36.97
N GLU A 13 -12.19 -18.88 37.08
CA GLU A 13 -10.97 -19.03 36.26
C GLU A 13 -11.30 -19.33 34.79
N GLU A 14 -12.29 -20.19 34.52
CA GLU A 14 -12.76 -20.46 33.16
C GLU A 14 -13.33 -19.19 32.50
N THR A 15 -14.19 -18.46 33.22
CA THR A 15 -14.80 -17.21 32.70
C THR A 15 -13.75 -16.12 32.42
N GLN A 16 -12.67 -16.09 33.22
CA GLN A 16 -11.58 -15.11 33.04
C GLN A 16 -10.67 -15.49 31.86
N ASN A 17 -10.43 -16.78 31.64
CA ASN A 17 -9.64 -17.26 30.50
C ASN A 17 -10.37 -17.02 29.16
N GLU A 18 -11.68 -17.27 29.10
CA GLU A 18 -12.48 -17.01 27.90
C GLU A 18 -12.52 -15.52 27.53
N ASN A 19 -12.65 -14.62 28.52
CA ASN A 19 -12.61 -13.18 28.27
C ASN A 19 -11.23 -12.71 27.78
N ASN A 20 -10.14 -13.18 28.37
CA ASN A 20 -8.79 -12.82 27.94
C ASN A 20 -8.51 -13.30 26.50
N GLN A 21 -8.95 -14.51 26.13
CA GLN A 21 -8.81 -15.00 24.77
C GLN A 21 -9.64 -14.20 23.76
N GLN A 22 -10.86 -13.77 24.12
CA GLN A 22 -11.67 -12.91 23.25
C GLN A 22 -11.09 -11.50 23.07
N GLU A 23 -10.48 -10.93 24.10
CA GLU A 23 -9.80 -9.63 24.01
C GLU A 23 -8.53 -9.68 23.17
N GLU A 24 -7.68 -10.70 23.36
CA GLU A 24 -6.48 -10.90 22.51
C GLU A 24 -6.88 -11.13 21.05
N GLN A 25 -7.90 -11.94 20.77
CA GLN A 25 -8.30 -12.21 19.40
C GLN A 25 -8.92 -10.99 18.70
N LYS A 26 -9.73 -10.19 19.42
CA LYS A 26 -10.28 -8.92 18.89
C LYS A 26 -9.20 -7.88 18.62
N THR A 27 -8.25 -7.71 19.54
CA THR A 27 -7.17 -6.73 19.37
C THR A 27 -6.30 -7.08 18.16
N VAL A 28 -5.90 -8.35 17.99
CA VAL A 28 -5.08 -8.80 16.85
C VAL A 28 -5.81 -8.63 15.51
N TRP A 29 -7.13 -8.85 15.44
CA TRP A 29 -7.90 -8.66 14.21
C TRP A 29 -8.02 -7.18 13.80
N THR A 30 -8.13 -6.27 14.78
CA THR A 30 -8.23 -4.83 14.50
C THR A 30 -6.90 -4.22 14.02
N THR A 31 -5.76 -4.72 14.51
CA THR A 31 -4.43 -4.20 14.14
C THR A 31 -4.05 -4.60 12.72
N LYS A 32 -4.40 -5.81 12.28
CA LYS A 32 -4.17 -6.30 10.91
C LYS A 32 -4.92 -5.47 9.86
N LYS A 33 -6.15 -5.06 10.16
CA LYS A 33 -6.95 -4.20 9.26
C LYS A 33 -6.32 -2.81 9.08
N LYS A 34 -5.76 -2.23 10.13
CA LYS A 34 -5.11 -0.91 10.07
C LYS A 34 -3.86 -0.92 9.17
N ILE A 35 -3.06 -1.98 9.24
CA ILE A 35 -1.87 -2.15 8.40
C ILE A 35 -2.26 -2.31 6.93
N LEU A 36 -3.32 -3.09 6.65
CA LEU A 36 -3.81 -3.31 5.28
C LEU A 36 -4.34 -2.00 4.66
N VAL A 37 -5.06 -1.19 5.44
CA VAL A 37 -5.53 0.14 5.00
C VAL A 37 -4.34 1.07 4.71
N ALA A 38 -3.33 1.11 5.59
CA ALA A 38 -2.13 1.92 5.35
C ALA A 38 -1.39 1.50 4.08
N LEU A 39 -1.28 0.19 3.82
CA LEU A 39 -0.66 -0.34 2.60
C LEU A 39 -1.46 0.01 1.34
N MET A 40 -2.79 -0.06 1.39
CA MET A 40 -3.65 0.37 0.28
C MET A 40 -3.51 1.86 -0.04
N ILE A 41 -3.46 2.71 0.99
CA ILE A 41 -3.23 4.16 0.80
C ILE A 41 -1.87 4.39 0.16
N LEU A 42 -0.81 3.74 0.66
CA LEU A 42 0.53 3.83 0.09
C LEU A 42 0.54 3.45 -1.40
N LEU A 43 -0.14 2.35 -1.77
CA LEU A 43 -0.22 1.87 -3.14
C LEU A 43 -0.94 2.87 -4.05
N ILE A 44 -2.03 3.47 -3.58
CA ILE A 44 -2.76 4.51 -4.31
C ILE A 44 -1.86 5.73 -4.54
N VAL A 45 -1.13 6.18 -3.53
CA VAL A 45 -0.20 7.32 -3.66
C VAL A 45 0.88 7.03 -4.71
N VAL A 46 1.48 5.85 -4.68
CA VAL A 46 2.47 5.43 -5.69
C VAL A 46 1.85 5.40 -7.09
N LEU A 47 0.63 4.88 -7.22
CA LEU A 47 -0.10 4.85 -8.49
C LEU A 47 -0.35 6.26 -9.04
N LEU A 48 -0.78 7.21 -8.18
CA LEU A 48 -0.97 8.60 -8.60
C LEU A 48 0.33 9.24 -9.09
N VAL A 49 1.45 8.97 -8.42
CA VAL A 49 2.77 9.48 -8.85
C VAL A 49 3.16 8.92 -10.21
N LEU A 50 2.93 7.63 -10.45
CA LEU A 50 3.19 7.01 -11.76
C LEU A 50 2.36 7.64 -12.87
N ILE A 51 1.06 7.86 -12.65
CA ILE A 51 0.19 8.54 -13.61
C ILE A 51 0.70 9.96 -13.91
N CYS A 52 1.13 10.70 -12.87
CA CYS A 52 1.70 12.04 -13.06
C CYS A 52 2.98 12.00 -13.91
N LEU A 53 3.84 11.00 -13.71
CA LEU A 53 5.06 10.80 -14.50
C LEU A 53 4.72 10.49 -15.96
N GLU A 54 3.74 9.62 -16.22
CA GLU A 54 3.31 9.30 -17.59
C GLU A 54 2.76 10.53 -18.32
N ILE A 55 1.91 11.32 -17.65
CA ILE A 55 1.37 12.55 -18.25
C ILE A 55 2.49 13.55 -18.51
N ALA A 56 3.40 13.76 -17.55
CA ALA A 56 4.54 14.66 -17.73
C ALA A 56 5.45 14.21 -18.88
N TYR A 57 5.64 12.91 -19.04
CA TYR A 57 6.40 12.30 -20.12
C TYR A 57 5.77 12.55 -21.49
N ILE A 58 4.47 12.31 -21.62
CA ILE A 58 3.73 12.58 -22.87
C ILE A 58 3.68 14.08 -23.15
N ALA A 59 3.51 14.91 -22.14
CA ALA A 59 3.48 16.37 -22.29
C ALA A 59 4.83 16.93 -22.76
N ASP A 60 5.96 16.43 -22.22
CA ASP A 60 7.30 16.79 -22.69
C ASP A 60 7.47 16.38 -24.16
N PHE A 61 7.04 15.16 -24.52
CA PHE A 61 7.05 14.73 -25.93
C PHE A 61 6.25 15.68 -26.83
N TYR A 62 4.99 15.98 -26.49
CA TYR A 62 4.12 16.84 -27.29
C TYR A 62 4.63 18.27 -27.42
N LYS A 63 5.20 18.83 -26.35
CA LYS A 63 5.74 20.20 -26.36
C LYS A 63 6.91 20.33 -27.32
N TYR A 64 7.78 19.33 -27.34
CA TYR A 64 9.01 19.39 -28.13
C TYR A 64 8.89 18.69 -29.49
N LYS A 65 7.83 17.92 -29.80
CA LYS A 65 7.73 17.07 -31.00
C LYS A 65 8.07 17.77 -32.32
N ASP A 66 7.70 19.04 -32.47
CA ASP A 66 7.92 19.82 -33.70
C ASP A 66 9.16 20.73 -33.61
N THR A 67 9.93 20.59 -32.52
CA THR A 67 11.14 21.38 -32.25
C THR A 67 12.38 20.51 -32.39
N GLY A 68 13.42 21.04 -33.05
CA GLY A 68 14.74 20.43 -33.12
C GLY A 68 15.60 20.61 -31.86
N VAL A 69 14.97 20.94 -30.73
CA VAL A 69 15.63 21.22 -29.46
C VAL A 69 15.32 20.08 -28.50
N ASP A 70 16.30 19.63 -27.70
CA ASP A 70 16.09 18.58 -26.72
C ASP A 70 15.02 18.96 -25.69
N GLY A 71 14.16 17.99 -25.36
CA GLY A 71 13.18 18.10 -24.29
C GLY A 71 13.82 17.84 -22.94
N ARG A 72 13.04 18.01 -21.88
CA ARG A 72 13.57 17.85 -20.52
C ARG A 72 13.69 16.37 -20.13
N LEU A 73 12.89 15.51 -20.75
CA LEU A 73 12.94 14.05 -20.57
C LEU A 73 13.41 13.33 -21.83
N TRP A 74 13.14 13.85 -23.02
CA TRP A 74 13.49 13.20 -24.29
C TRP A 74 14.39 14.07 -25.17
N THR A 75 15.51 13.50 -25.61
CA THR A 75 16.34 14.10 -26.67
C THR A 75 15.63 14.02 -28.04
N VAL A 76 16.06 14.86 -28.99
CA VAL A 76 15.54 14.83 -30.38
C VAL A 76 15.70 13.44 -30.99
N LEU A 77 16.83 12.79 -30.74
CA LEU A 77 17.16 11.47 -31.27
C LEU A 77 16.24 10.37 -30.70
N GLN A 78 15.93 10.43 -29.42
CA GLN A 78 14.96 9.52 -28.77
C GLN A 78 13.53 9.77 -29.27
N ARG A 79 13.15 11.02 -29.62
CA ARG A 79 11.85 11.32 -30.25
C ARG A 79 11.65 10.65 -31.59
N GLN A 80 12.71 10.55 -32.38
CA GLN A 80 12.65 9.97 -33.71
C GLN A 80 12.81 8.45 -33.72
N ARG A 81 13.57 7.88 -32.76
CA ARG A 81 13.94 6.45 -32.75
C ARG A 81 13.33 5.65 -31.59
N GLY A 82 12.52 6.28 -30.75
CA GLY A 82 11.94 5.68 -29.55
C GLY A 82 12.93 5.60 -28.37
N LEU A 83 12.39 5.24 -27.20
CA LEU A 83 13.12 5.24 -25.92
C LEU A 83 14.33 4.28 -25.90
N PHE A 84 14.24 3.17 -26.62
CA PHE A 84 15.26 2.13 -26.69
C PHE A 84 16.17 2.22 -27.91
N GLY A 85 15.98 3.22 -28.78
CA GLY A 85 16.93 3.52 -29.85
C GLY A 85 17.21 2.39 -30.82
N GLU A 86 16.28 1.44 -31.02
CA GLU A 86 16.37 0.49 -32.13
C GLU A 86 16.08 1.25 -33.44
N ALA A 87 17.15 1.86 -33.95
CA ALA A 87 17.27 2.31 -35.31
C ALA A 87 17.25 1.08 -36.22
N ALA A 88 16.31 1.05 -37.16
CA ALA A 88 16.61 0.49 -38.48
C ALA A 88 17.53 1.47 -39.24
#